data_AF-A0A842REU9-F1
#
_entry.id   AF-A0A842REU9-F1
#
_cell.length_a   1.000
_cell.length_b   1.000
_cell.length_c   1.000
_cell.angle_alpha   90.00
_cell.angle_beta   90.00
_cell.angle_gamma   90.00
#
_symmetry.space_group_name_H-M   'P 1'
#
loop_
_entity.id
_entity.type
_entity.pdbx_description
1 polymer ?
#
loop_
_entity_poly.entity_id
_entity_poly.type
_entity_poly.pdbx_seq_one_letter_code
_entity_poly.pdbx_strand_id
1 'polypeptide(L)'
;MPKKSKQKRITCKCGESWLPDEVPTNKEWTRVAPMPDSEGRVTVMMMATWTCPNCGKSKMGLKAKYKDDGTKFPSKKELLFEELEHVEDKIALSELAEALSLEEENVTKALEIYIKRNKISGRIEAGFFIKE
;
A
#
# COMPACT_ATOMS: atom_id res chain seq x y z
N MET A 1 -5.57 4.16 -26.34
CA MET A 1 -6.75 4.11 -25.46
C MET A 1 -6.47 3.11 -24.35
N PRO A 2 -6.37 3.51 -23.07
CA PRO A 2 -6.16 2.55 -21.98
C PRO A 2 -7.40 1.65 -21.87
N LYS A 3 -7.21 0.34 -22.05
CA LYS A 3 -8.27 -0.66 -21.91
C LYS A 3 -8.76 -0.60 -20.46
N LYS A 4 -9.97 -0.05 -20.20
CA LYS A 4 -10.63 -0.18 -18.90
C LYS A 4 -10.67 -1.67 -18.56
N SER A 5 -9.97 -2.07 -17.51
CA SER A 5 -10.00 -3.44 -17.02
C SER A 5 -11.46 -3.78 -16.68
N LYS A 6 -12.00 -4.86 -17.26
CA LYS A 6 -13.36 -5.31 -16.98
C LYS A 6 -13.50 -5.50 -15.48
N GLN A 7 -14.37 -4.71 -14.83
CA GLN A 7 -14.65 -4.86 -13.40
C GLN A 7 -15.15 -6.28 -13.16
N LYS A 8 -14.56 -6.97 -12.19
CA LYS A 8 -14.99 -8.32 -11.82
C LYS A 8 -16.37 -8.23 -11.16
N ARG A 9 -17.30 -9.06 -11.63
CA ARG A 9 -18.60 -9.25 -10.97
C ARG A 9 -18.42 -9.97 -9.64
N ILE A 10 -19.24 -9.61 -8.67
CA ILE A 10 -19.35 -10.25 -7.37
C ILE A 10 -20.48 -11.27 -7.48
N THR A 11 -20.18 -12.53 -7.19
CA THR A 11 -21.17 -13.62 -7.25
C THR A 11 -21.59 -14.04 -5.85
N CYS A 12 -22.88 -13.99 -5.58
CA CYS A 12 -23.47 -14.53 -4.37
C CYS A 12 -23.62 -16.04 -4.43
N LYS A 13 -23.69 -16.69 -3.27
CA LYS A 13 -23.97 -18.14 -3.18
C LYS A 13 -25.35 -18.52 -3.72
N CYS A 14 -26.29 -17.58 -3.81
CA CYS A 14 -27.61 -17.82 -4.40
C CYS A 14 -27.61 -17.78 -5.94
N GLY A 15 -26.46 -17.56 -6.58
CA GLY A 15 -26.33 -17.47 -8.04
C GLY A 15 -26.41 -16.04 -8.60
N GLU A 16 -26.88 -15.09 -7.80
CA GLU A 16 -26.95 -13.67 -8.20
C GLU A 16 -25.55 -13.08 -8.44
N SER A 17 -25.40 -12.25 -9.47
CA SER A 17 -24.13 -11.59 -9.75
C SER A 17 -24.30 -10.13 -10.13
N TRP A 18 -23.58 -9.25 -9.44
CA TRP A 18 -23.65 -7.80 -9.66
C TRP A 18 -22.25 -7.20 -9.81
N LEU A 19 -22.18 -6.05 -10.45
CA LEU A 19 -21.02 -5.20 -10.44
C LEU A 19 -20.91 -4.46 -9.10
N PRO A 20 -19.69 -4.16 -8.62
CA PRO A 20 -19.49 -3.47 -7.35
C PRO A 20 -20.21 -2.12 -7.19
N ASP A 21 -20.55 -1.48 -8.31
CA ASP A 21 -21.20 -0.17 -8.38
C ASP A 21 -22.74 -0.23 -8.45
N GLU A 22 -23.30 -1.40 -8.80
CA GLU A 22 -24.76 -1.57 -8.98
C GLU A 22 -25.52 -1.69 -7.66
N VAL A 23 -24.85 -2.15 -6.61
CA VAL A 23 -25.47 -2.42 -5.30
C VAL A 23 -24.78 -1.56 -4.24
N PRO A 24 -25.54 -0.91 -3.35
CA PRO A 24 -24.95 -0.11 -2.27
C PRO A 24 -24.09 -0.98 -1.35
N THR A 25 -22.97 -0.40 -0.94
CA THR A 25 -22.04 -1.01 0.02
C THR A 25 -22.45 -0.68 1.44
N ASN A 26 -22.52 -1.69 2.31
CA ASN A 26 -22.80 -1.51 3.74
C ASN A 26 -21.60 -0.95 4.50
N LYS A 27 -20.41 -1.49 4.19
CA LYS A 27 -19.16 -1.10 4.84
C LYS A 27 -18.04 -1.16 3.81
N GLU A 28 -17.16 -0.18 3.87
CA GLU A 28 -16.01 -0.05 2.99
C GLU A 28 -14.76 0.13 3.83
N TRP A 29 -13.66 -0.47 3.40
CA TRP A 29 -12.36 -0.27 4.04
C TRP A 29 -11.25 -0.44 3.01
N THR A 30 -10.14 0.22 3.29
CA THR A 30 -9.00 0.23 2.39
C THR A 30 -7.94 -0.73 2.92
N ARG A 31 -7.42 -1.58 2.03
CA ARG A 31 -6.26 -2.44 2.28
C ARG A 31 -5.12 -1.95 1.40
N VAL A 32 -4.09 -1.42 2.03
CA VAL A 32 -2.87 -0.98 1.36
C VAL A 32 -1.88 -2.15 1.34
N ALA A 33 -1.25 -2.40 0.20
CA ALA A 33 -0.19 -3.40 0.11
C ALA A 33 0.99 -3.00 1.03
N PRO A 34 1.59 -3.95 1.76
CA PRO A 34 2.64 -3.65 2.73
C PRO A 34 3.92 -3.10 2.08
N MET A 35 4.18 -3.45 0.82
CA MET A 35 5.33 -2.97 0.06
C MET A 35 4.91 -2.38 -1.29
N PRO A 36 5.61 -1.33 -1.76
CA PRO A 36 5.40 -0.77 -3.09
C PRO A 36 5.91 -1.72 -4.18
N ASP A 37 5.31 -1.62 -5.37
CA ASP A 37 5.68 -2.37 -6.56
C ASP A 37 7.08 -1.98 -7.08
N SER A 38 7.61 -2.70 -8.06
CA SER A 38 8.91 -2.40 -8.70
C SER A 38 8.99 -1.01 -9.35
N GLU A 39 7.96 -0.18 -9.32
CA GLU A 39 7.96 1.23 -9.77
C GLU A 39 7.74 2.21 -8.60
N GLY A 40 7.70 1.74 -7.35
CA GLY A 40 7.45 2.57 -6.16
C GLY A 40 5.98 2.91 -5.92
N ARG A 41 5.06 2.34 -6.71
CA ARG A 41 3.60 2.55 -6.60
C ARG A 41 3.00 1.61 -5.58
N VAL A 42 2.13 2.14 -4.72
CA VAL A 42 1.48 1.34 -3.69
C VAL A 42 0.14 0.83 -4.23
N THR A 43 -0.12 -0.46 -4.06
CA THR A 43 -1.40 -1.02 -4.46
C THR A 43 -2.43 -0.78 -3.37
N VAL A 44 -3.46 -0.01 -3.70
CA VAL A 44 -4.58 0.29 -2.81
C VAL A 44 -5.79 -0.52 -3.26
N MET A 45 -6.29 -1.37 -2.36
CA MET A 45 -7.46 -2.21 -2.58
C MET A 45 -8.60 -1.73 -1.69
N MET A 46 -9.65 -1.19 -2.30
CA MET A 46 -10.88 -0.84 -1.60
C MET A 46 -11.75 -2.09 -1.52
N MET A 47 -11.91 -2.59 -0.30
CA MET A 47 -12.77 -3.71 0.02
C MET A 47 -14.13 -3.18 0.45
N ALA A 48 -15.18 -3.94 0.17
CA ALA A 48 -16.51 -3.60 0.66
C ALA A 48 -17.35 -4.84 0.96
N THR A 49 -18.41 -4.61 1.74
CA THR A 49 -19.45 -5.59 2.01
C THR A 49 -20.76 -5.11 1.38
N TRP A 50 -21.42 -5.98 0.64
CA TRP A 50 -22.73 -5.78 0.03
C TRP A 50 -23.76 -6.70 0.66
N THR A 51 -25.02 -6.28 0.64
CA THR A 51 -26.16 -7.16 0.88
C THR A 51 -26.67 -7.66 -0.46
N CYS A 52 -26.77 -8.97 -0.65
CA CYS A 52 -27.29 -9.53 -1.89
C CYS A 52 -28.76 -9.08 -2.09
N PRO A 53 -29.11 -8.46 -3.24
CA PRO A 53 -30.47 -7.98 -3.48
C PRO A 53 -31.50 -9.12 -3.59
N ASN A 54 -31.06 -10.32 -3.94
CA ASN A 54 -31.93 -11.48 -4.14
C ASN A 54 -32.19 -12.27 -2.84
N CYS A 55 -31.14 -12.55 -2.03
CA CYS A 55 -31.27 -13.42 -0.85
C CYS A 55 -30.96 -12.74 0.49
N GLY A 56 -30.64 -11.45 0.52
CA GLY A 56 -30.33 -10.70 1.74
C GLY A 56 -29.02 -11.06 2.45
N LYS A 57 -28.23 -12.00 1.90
CA LYS A 57 -26.96 -12.44 2.51
C LYS A 57 -25.85 -11.42 2.28
N SER A 58 -25.02 -11.22 3.30
CA SER A 58 -23.84 -10.37 3.20
C SER A 58 -22.72 -11.01 2.37
N LYS A 59 -22.12 -10.22 1.49
CA LYS A 59 -20.97 -10.61 0.66
C LYS A 59 -19.88 -9.57 0.75
N MET A 60 -18.68 -10.03 1.07
CA MET A 60 -17.46 -9.21 1.08
C MET A 60 -16.68 -9.46 -0.21
N GLY A 61 -16.05 -8.40 -0.73
CA GLY A 61 -15.24 -8.47 -1.93
C GLY A 61 -14.47 -7.20 -2.23
N LEU A 62 -13.72 -7.24 -3.33
CA LEU A 62 -12.95 -6.10 -3.82
C LEU A 62 -13.88 -5.17 -4.62
N LYS A 63 -14.03 -3.92 -4.17
CA LYS A 63 -14.79 -2.88 -4.87
C LYS A 63 -13.95 -2.23 -5.95
N ALA A 64 -12.73 -1.81 -5.58
CA ALA A 64 -11.80 -1.16 -6.49
C ALA A 64 -10.36 -1.54 -6.18
N LYS A 65 -9.53 -1.56 -7.21
CA LYS A 65 -8.08 -1.69 -7.08
C LYS A 65 -7.44 -0.66 -7.98
N TYR A 66 -6.64 0.21 -7.37
CA TYR A 66 -5.84 1.18 -8.10
C TYR A 66 -4.41 1.13 -7.60
N LYS A 67 -3.49 1.38 -8.53
CA LYS A 67 -2.09 1.66 -8.19
C LYS A 67 -2.03 3.14 -7.95
N ASP A 68 -1.74 3.48 -6.72
CA ASP A 68 -1.60 4.86 -6.32
C ASP A 68 -0.13 5.26 -6.48
N ASP A 69 0.09 6.39 -7.17
CA ASP A 69 1.42 6.99 -7.35
C ASP A 69 1.85 7.82 -6.11
N GLY A 70 1.01 7.84 -5.08
CA GLY A 70 1.14 8.64 -3.86
C GLY A 70 -0.05 9.61 -3.73
N THR A 71 -1.11 9.21 -3.05
CA THR A 71 -2.17 10.09 -2.57
C THR A 71 -2.19 10.12 -1.04
N LYS A 72 -1.65 11.24 -0.52
CA LYS A 72 -2.18 12.08 0.57
C LYS A 72 -2.64 11.42 1.87
N PHE A 73 -2.09 10.27 2.21
CA PHE A 73 -1.83 9.89 3.60
C PHE A 73 -0.31 9.75 3.68
N PRO A 74 0.37 10.23 4.74
CA PRO A 74 1.80 10.08 4.83
C PRO A 74 2.09 8.58 4.76
N SER A 75 2.50 8.12 3.58
CA SER A 75 2.79 6.73 3.34
C SER A 75 3.93 6.35 4.26
N LYS A 76 4.07 5.10 4.69
CA LYS A 76 5.27 4.67 5.44
C LYS A 76 6.59 5.08 4.74
N LYS A 77 6.53 5.24 3.42
CA LYS A 77 7.57 5.84 2.59
C LYS A 77 7.77 7.34 2.88
N GLU A 78 6.73 8.16 2.88
CA GLU A 78 6.84 9.58 3.22
C GLU A 78 7.33 9.76 4.65
N LEU A 79 6.83 8.97 5.61
CA LEU A 79 7.34 8.95 6.99
C LEU A 79 8.83 8.57 7.05
N LEU A 80 9.26 7.58 6.25
CA LEU A 80 10.68 7.23 6.13
C LEU A 80 11.49 8.40 5.57
N PHE A 81 11.01 9.08 4.52
CA PHE A 81 11.71 10.23 3.95
C PHE A 81 11.76 11.42 4.92
N GLU A 82 10.67 11.70 5.62
CA GLU A 82 10.57 12.77 6.62
C GLU A 82 11.55 12.49 7.78
N GLU A 83 11.57 11.25 8.29
CA GLU A 83 12.51 10.83 9.33
C GLU A 83 13.97 10.91 8.84
N LEU A 84 14.26 10.49 7.60
CA LEU A 84 15.59 10.61 7.01
C LEU A 84 15.99 12.06 6.70
N GLU A 85 15.03 12.97 6.51
CA GLU A 85 15.29 14.40 6.36
C GLU A 85 15.72 15.01 7.68
N HIS A 86 15.13 14.57 8.79
CA HIS A 86 15.48 14.97 10.16
C HIS A 86 16.80 14.38 10.67
N VAL A 87 17.34 13.34 10.03
CA VAL A 87 18.65 12.78 10.37
C VAL A 87 19.77 13.61 9.76
N GLU A 88 20.68 14.09 10.61
CA GLU A 88 21.81 14.96 10.22
C GLU A 88 23.02 14.16 9.69
N ASP A 89 23.41 13.04 10.31
CA ASP A 89 24.64 12.30 9.93
C ASP A 89 24.47 10.78 9.87
N LYS A 90 23.79 10.17 10.86
CA LYS A 90 23.62 8.71 10.95
C LYS A 90 22.34 8.33 11.70
N ILE A 91 21.69 7.26 11.26
CA ILE A 91 20.55 6.66 11.96
C ILE A 91 20.70 5.13 11.98
N ALA A 92 20.35 4.51 13.11
CA ALA A 92 20.32 3.06 13.21
C ALA A 92 19.12 2.50 12.46
N LEU A 93 19.30 1.37 11.76
CA LEU A 93 18.21 0.69 11.07
C LEU A 93 17.13 0.19 12.04
N SER A 94 17.53 -0.16 13.26
CA SER A 94 16.64 -0.56 14.35
C SER A 94 15.71 0.58 14.77
N GLU A 95 16.23 1.81 14.92
CA GLU A 95 15.43 3.00 15.27
C GLU A 95 14.41 3.32 14.17
N LEU A 96 14.81 3.23 12.90
CA LEU A 96 13.90 3.39 11.75
C LEU A 96 12.83 2.28 11.70
N ALA A 97 13.21 1.05 12.03
CA ALA A 97 12.30 -0.09 12.06
C ALA A 97 11.24 0.07 13.16
N GLU A 98 11.63 0.51 14.36
CA GLU A 98 10.72 0.80 15.46
C GLU A 98 9.78 1.97 15.15
N ALA A 99 10.33 3.09 14.66
CA ALA A 99 9.55 4.28 14.29
C ALA A 99 8.46 3.97 13.24
N LEU A 100 8.75 3.09 12.28
CA LEU A 100 7.83 2.71 11.20
C LEU A 100 6.99 1.46 11.50
N SER A 101 7.22 0.82 12.65
CA SER A 101 6.67 -0.51 13.00
C SER A 101 6.84 -1.49 11.83
N LEU A 102 8.08 -1.62 11.35
CA LEU A 102 8.49 -2.51 10.26
C LEU A 102 9.65 -3.40 10.72
N GLU A 103 9.84 -4.52 10.04
CA GLU A 103 11.02 -5.36 10.27
C GLU A 103 12.28 -4.71 9.68
N GLU A 104 13.41 -4.84 10.37
CA GLU A 104 14.71 -4.29 9.93
C GLU A 104 15.10 -4.74 8.51
N GLU A 105 14.75 -5.98 8.16
CA GLU A 105 14.99 -6.53 6.82
C GLU A 105 14.22 -5.76 5.73
N ASN A 106 12.98 -5.36 6.03
CA ASN A 106 12.14 -4.60 5.11
C ASN A 106 12.62 -3.16 4.95
N VAL A 107 13.12 -2.54 6.04
CA VAL A 107 13.73 -1.21 6.01
C VAL A 107 15.02 -1.22 5.21
N THR A 108 15.88 -2.23 5.42
CA THR A 108 17.14 -2.39 4.67
C THR A 108 16.88 -2.50 3.17
N LYS A 109 15.98 -3.40 2.76
CA LYS A 109 15.59 -3.56 1.35
C LYS A 109 15.02 -2.27 0.77
N ALA A 110 14.21 -1.55 1.54
CA ALA A 110 13.65 -0.28 1.09
C ALA A 110 14.74 0.77 0.84
N LEU A 111 15.66 0.96 1.79
CA LEU A 111 16.77 1.90 1.67
C LEU A 111 17.69 1.55 0.50
N GLU A 112 18.06 0.28 0.33
CA GLU A 112 18.86 -0.17 -0.81
C GLU A 112 18.19 0.15 -2.16
N ILE A 113 16.88 -0.06 -2.27
CA ILE A 113 16.12 0.28 -3.48
C ILE A 113 16.15 1.79 -3.73
N TYR A 114 16.04 2.61 -2.69
CA TYR A 114 16.02 4.07 -2.84
C TYR A 114 17.40 4.66 -3.14
N ILE A 115 18.47 4.11 -2.57
CA ILE A 115 19.87 4.44 -2.89
C ILE A 115 20.17 4.09 -4.35
N LYS A 116 19.83 2.87 -4.79
CA LYS A 116 19.98 2.43 -6.19
C LYS A 116 19.22 3.30 -7.20
N ARG A 117 18.18 3.99 -6.74
CA ARG A 117 17.34 4.89 -7.55
C ARG A 117 17.76 6.35 -7.50
N ASN A 118 18.86 6.68 -6.82
CA ASN A 118 19.30 8.06 -6.58
C ASN A 118 18.18 8.92 -5.95
N LYS A 119 17.32 8.33 -5.11
CA LYS A 119 16.29 9.08 -4.37
C LYS A 119 16.78 9.53 -2.99
N ILE A 120 17.80 8.88 -2.47
CA ILE A 120 18.42 9.15 -1.18
C ILE A 120 19.92 9.09 -1.40
N SER A 121 20.66 10.10 -0.95
CA SER A 121 22.12 10.11 -0.91
C SER A 121 22.58 9.57 0.44
N GLY A 122 23.21 8.38 0.40
CA GLY A 122 23.68 7.73 1.61
C GLY A 122 24.08 6.28 1.38
N ARG A 123 24.71 5.71 2.40
CA ARG A 123 25.22 4.33 2.41
C ARG A 123 24.76 3.60 3.67
N ILE A 124 24.51 2.31 3.53
CA ILE A 124 24.21 1.44 4.66
C ILE A 124 25.52 0.76 5.06
N GLU A 125 25.99 1.01 6.28
CA GLU A 125 27.21 0.42 6.81
C GLU A 125 26.95 -0.13 8.22
N ALA A 126 27.25 -1.41 8.45
CA ALA A 126 27.18 -2.07 9.75
C ALA A 126 25.87 -1.87 10.55
N GLY A 127 24.70 -1.81 9.88
CA GLY A 127 23.41 -1.62 10.55
C GLY A 127 22.99 -0.16 10.75
N PHE A 128 23.76 0.78 10.19
CA PHE A 128 23.46 2.21 10.21
C PHE A 128 23.26 2.71 8.78
N PHE A 129 22.30 3.61 8.60
CA PHE A 129 22.19 4.43 7.42
C PHE A 129 22.97 5.74 7.66
N ILE A 130 23.99 5.98 6.85
CA ILE A 130 24.83 7.18 6.86
C ILE A 130 24.40 8.04 5.68
N LYS A 131 23.97 9.26 5.95
CA LYS A 131 23.54 10.22 4.92
C LYS A 131 24.78 10.88 4.30
N GLU A 132 24.81 10.98 2.97
CA GLU A 132 25.88 11.65 2.21
C GLU A 132 25.35 12.92 1.54
#